data_AF-A0A1G8LTG3-F1
#
_entry.id   AF-A0A1G8LTG3-F1
#
_cell.length_a   1.000
_cell.length_b   1.000
_cell.length_c   1.000
_cell.angle_alpha   90.00
_cell.angle_beta   90.00
_cell.angle_gamma   90.00
#
_symmetry.space_group_name_H-M   'P 1'
#
loop_
_entity.id
_entity.type
_entity.pdbx_description
1 polymer ?
#
loop_
_entity_poly.entity_id
_entity_poly.type
_entity_poly.pdbx_seq_one_letter_code
_entity_poly.pdbx_strand_id
1 'polypeptide(L)' 'MNCPKCGKEMRTGFVEAKSAGSLTQAFTQVTWYPEEYTGKFIKKEPVTLSLQAEGQYCDECMTVFASFNQR' A
#
# COMPACT_ATOMS: atom_id res chain seq x y z
N MET A 1 -16.98 -2.95 0.53
CA MET A 1 -16.36 -4.19 0.02
C MET A 1 -16.31 -5.19 1.17
N ASN A 2 -16.37 -6.49 0.88
CA ASN A 2 -16.15 -7.52 1.89
C ASN A 2 -14.66 -7.93 1.89
N CYS A 3 -14.11 -8.19 3.08
CA CYS A 3 -12.72 -8.59 3.27
C CYS A 3 -12.41 -9.86 2.46
N PRO A 4 -11.43 -9.84 1.54
CA PRO A 4 -11.05 -11.01 0.77
C PRO A 4 -10.56 -12.20 1.61
N LYS A 5 -10.17 -11.98 2.88
CA LYS A 5 -9.70 -13.03 3.79
C LYS A 5 -10.83 -13.68 4.61
N CYS A 6 -11.76 -12.90 5.15
CA CYS A 6 -12.77 -13.39 6.11
C CYS A 6 -14.23 -13.13 5.70
N GLY A 7 -14.47 -12.45 4.57
CA GLY A 7 -15.80 -12.16 4.03
C GLY A 7 -16.60 -11.09 4.78
N LYS A 8 -16.09 -10.54 5.88
CA LYS A 8 -16.77 -9.49 6.67
C LYS A 8 -16.72 -8.13 5.98
N GLU A 9 -17.72 -7.29 6.26
CA GLU A 9 -17.76 -5.92 5.75
C GLU A 9 -16.56 -5.11 6.23
N MET A 10 -16.05 -4.23 5.36
CA MET A 10 -14.87 -3.40 5.62
C MET A 10 -15.24 -1.92 5.70
N ARG A 11 -14.50 -1.16 6.50
CA ARG A 11 -14.64 0.29 6.63
C ARG A 11 -13.81 1.02 5.58
N THR A 12 -14.40 1.99 4.90
CA THR A 12 -13.70 2.87 3.93
C THR A 12 -12.87 3.94 4.64
N GLY A 13 -11.70 4.27 4.09
CA GLY A 13 -10.82 5.33 4.56
C GLY A 13 -9.70 5.62 3.55
N PHE A 14 -8.61 6.22 4.01
CA PHE A 14 -7.41 6.46 3.22
C PHE A 14 -6.16 5.93 3.92
N VAL A 15 -5.19 5.51 3.13
CA VAL A 15 -3.84 5.14 3.58
C VAL A 15 -2.91 6.29 3.23
N GLU A 16 -2.04 6.66 4.17
CA GLU A 16 -1.03 7.70 3.96
C GLU A 16 0.33 7.21 4.47
N ALA A 17 1.35 7.28 3.62
CA ALA A 17 2.72 6.99 4.00
C ALA A 17 3.38 8.26 4.58
N LYS A 18 3.72 8.23 5.87
CA LYS A 18 4.50 9.27 6.55
C LYS A 18 5.85 8.74 6.97
N SER A 19 6.90 9.54 6.85
CA SER A 19 8.17 9.23 7.51
C SER A 19 8.14 9.76 8.94
N ALA A 20 8.45 8.90 9.90
CA ALA A 20 8.63 9.33 11.28
C ALA A 20 9.87 10.23 11.35
N GLY A 21 9.67 11.53 11.60
CA GLY A 21 10.76 12.46 11.89
C GLY A 21 11.15 13.44 10.78
N SER A 22 10.48 13.46 9.62
CA SER A 22 10.69 14.52 8.62
C SER A 22 9.48 15.43 8.51
N LEU A 23 9.71 16.75 8.63
CA LEU A 23 8.73 17.79 8.28
C LEU A 23 8.35 17.75 6.79
N THR A 24 9.15 17.11 5.95
CA THR A 24 8.91 16.96 4.51
C THR A 24 8.83 15.48 4.12
N GLN A 25 7.79 15.08 3.39
CA GLN A 25 7.66 13.71 2.84
C GLN A 25 8.66 13.44 1.69
N ALA A 26 9.71 14.25 1.54
CA ALA A 26 10.58 14.29 0.36
C ALA A 26 11.32 12.97 0.10
N PHE A 27 11.57 12.17 1.15
CA PHE A 27 12.26 10.89 1.06
C PHE A 27 11.33 9.68 1.26
N THR A 28 10.03 9.90 1.48
CA THR A 28 9.07 8.80 1.60
C THR A 28 8.67 8.33 0.21
N GLN A 29 8.72 7.02 0.00
CA GLN A 29 8.29 6.39 -1.25
C GLN A 29 7.49 5.12 -0.94
N VAL A 30 6.42 4.91 -1.70
CA VAL A 30 5.74 3.62 -1.78
C VAL A 30 6.09 3.02 -3.13
N THR A 31 6.56 1.78 -3.11
CA THR A 31 7.10 1.12 -4.30
C THR A 31 6.44 -0.25 -4.46
N TRP A 32 5.94 -0.53 -5.66
CA TRP A 32 5.40 -1.84 -6.01
C TRP A 32 6.36 -2.58 -6.94
N TYR A 33 6.43 -3.90 -6.73
CA TYR A 33 7.18 -4.83 -7.57
C TYR A 33 6.29 -6.01 -7.97
N PRO A 34 6.40 -6.49 -9.21
CA PRO A 34 5.83 -7.77 -9.61
C PRO A 34 6.29 -8.92 -8.71
N GLU A 35 5.40 -9.88 -8.45
CA GLU A 35 5.69 -11.07 -7.64
C GLU A 35 6.89 -11.86 -8.16
N GLU A 36 7.04 -11.91 -9.48
CA GLU A 36 8.15 -12.55 -10.19
C GLU A 36 9.55 -12.03 -9.81
N TYR A 37 9.66 -10.86 -9.16
CA TYR A 37 10.93 -10.30 -8.69
C TYR A 37 11.33 -10.80 -7.30
N THR A 38 10.47 -11.56 -6.62
CA THR A 38 10.71 -12.10 -5.28
C THR A 38 11.86 -13.12 -5.33
N GLY A 39 12.88 -12.94 -4.48
CA GLY A 39 14.03 -13.85 -4.41
C GLY A 39 15.01 -13.83 -5.59
N LYS A 40 14.80 -12.95 -6.59
CA LYS A 40 15.67 -12.85 -7.77
C LYS A 40 16.65 -11.68 -7.66
N PHE A 41 17.90 -11.92 -8.08
CA PHE A 41 18.95 -10.92 -8.26
C PHE A 41 18.95 -10.36 -9.69
N ILE A 42 17.81 -9.83 -10.13
CA ILE A 42 17.68 -9.13 -11.42
C ILE A 42 17.52 -7.63 -11.18
N LYS A 43 17.80 -6.82 -12.21
CA LYS A 43 17.47 -5.39 -12.18
C LYS A 43 15.95 -5.27 -12.09
N LYS A 44 15.46 -4.78 -10.95
CA LYS A 44 14.03 -4.55 -10.72
C LYS A 44 13.67 -3.17 -11.23
N GLU A 45 12.63 -3.08 -12.04
CA GLU A 45 12.02 -1.80 -12.44
C GLU A 45 10.79 -1.57 -11.56
N PRO A 46 10.90 -0.79 -10.48
CA PRO A 46 9.79 -0.51 -9.59
C PRO A 46 8.73 0.39 -10.22
N VAL A 47 7.47 0.18 -9.85
CA VAL A 47 6.43 1.19 -10.03
C VAL A 47 6.42 2.08 -8.78
N THR A 48 6.65 3.38 -8.97
CA THR A 48 6.55 4.37 -7.88
C THR A 48 5.10 4.78 -7.72
N LEU A 49 4.60 4.72 -6.50
CA LEU A 49 3.20 4.96 -6.17
C LEU A 49 3.03 6.28 -5.41
N SER A 50 1.81 6.84 -5.49
CA SER A 50 1.36 7.96 -4.66
C SER A 50 1.50 7.63 -3.17
N LEU A 51 1.81 8.64 -2.36
CA LEU A 51 1.93 8.47 -0.90
C LEU A 51 0.58 8.35 -0.19
N GLN A 52 -0.50 8.66 -0.90
CA GLN A 52 -1.87 8.53 -0.42
C GLN A 52 -2.69 7.67 -1.37
N ALA A 53 -3.59 6.86 -0.81
CA ALA A 53 -4.52 6.02 -1.55
C ALA A 53 -5.85 5.88 -0.80
N GLU A 54 -6.95 5.67 -1.54
CA GLU A 54 -8.17 5.16 -0.95
C GLU A 54 -7.96 3.71 -0.50
N GLY A 55 -8.56 3.35 0.63
CA GLY A 55 -8.41 2.02 1.19
C GLY A 55 -9.60 1.58 2.03
N GLN A 56 -9.62 0.30 2.33
CA GLN A 56 -10.64 -0.36 3.13
C GLN A 56 -9.95 -1.16 4.22
N TYR A 57 -10.38 -0.97 5.47
CA TYR A 57 -9.85 -1.65 6.64
C TYR A 57 -10.81 -2.72 7.12
N CYS A 58 -10.28 -3.93 7.33
CA CYS A 58 -11.00 -5.02 7.99
C CYS A 58 -10.60 -5.08 9.47
N ASP A 59 -11.55 -4.82 10.37
CA ASP A 59 -11.33 -4.87 11.82
C ASP A 59 -10.98 -6.27 12.32
N GLU A 60 -11.57 -7.32 11.73
CA GLU A 60 -11.33 -8.72 12.13
C GLU A 60 -9.93 -9.21 11.75
N CYS A 61 -9.46 -8.87 10.54
CA CYS A 61 -8.16 -9.32 10.04
C CYS A 61 -7.03 -8.32 10.29
N MET A 62 -7.34 -7.15 10.85
CA MET A 62 -6.42 -6.02 11.04
C MET A 62 -5.60 -5.72 9.77
N THR A 63 -6.24 -5.82 8.60
CA THR A 63 -5.59 -5.69 7.29
C THR A 63 -6.26 -4.56 6.50
N VAL A 64 -5.44 -3.75 5.83
CA VAL A 64 -5.89 -2.75 4.86
C VAL A 64 -5.72 -3.28 3.43
N PHE A 65 -6.71 -3.03 2.59
CA PHE A 65 -6.63 -3.20 1.14
C PHE A 65 -6.79 -1.82 0.51
N ALA A 66 -5.82 -1.40 -0.30
CA ALA A 66 -5.79 -0.05 -0.86
C ALA A 66 -5.38 -0.08 -2.33
N SER A 67 -5.94 0.83 -3.11
CA SER A 67 -5.61 1.03 -4.52
C SER A 67 -4.74 2.27 -4.66
N PHE A 68 -3.45 2.07 -4.92
CA PHE A 68 -2.51 3.15 -5.14
C PHE A 68 -2.44 3.53 -6.62
N ASN A 69 -2.41 4.83 -6.90
CA ASN A 69 -2.10 5.34 -8.22
C ASN A 69 -0.58 5.44 -8.42
N GLN A 70 -0.12 5.30 -9.66
CA GLN A 70 1.26 5.62 -10.01
C GLN A 70 1.51 7.13 -9.86
N ARG A 71 2.71 7.48 -9.37
CA ARG A 71 3.15 8.87 -9.15
C ARG A 71 3.63 9.53 -10.44
#